data_AF-A0A924NPM7-F1
#
_entry.id   AF-A0A924NPM7-F1
#
_cell.length_a   1.000
_cell.length_b   1.000
_cell.length_c   1.000
_cell.angle_alpha   90.00
_cell.angle_beta   90.00
_cell.angle_gamma   90.00
#
_symmetry.space_group_name_H-M   'P 1'
#
loop_
_entity.id
_entity.type
_entity.pdbx_description
1 polymer ?
#
loop_
_entity_poly.entity_id
_entity_poly.type
_entity_poly.pdbx_seq_one_letter_code
_entity_poly.pdbx_strand_id
1 'polypeptide(L)'
;QRHGFERLVVDLHRVRDLDRLVVLACSASDGPLAWGGTLVTTTLGAARVEVSLDGPAGAGVVVPLSVYVVDGELVLRAEPREVSASTREACLAHGFDRITWLDARTPLR
;
A
#
# COMPACT_ATOMS: atom_id res chain seq x y z
N GLN A 1 14.58 9.97 -21.64
CA GLN A 1 14.50 10.56 -20.28
C GLN A 1 13.87 9.50 -19.38
N ARG A 2 14.51 9.09 -18.29
CA ARG A 2 13.87 8.17 -17.33
C ARG A 2 12.88 9.00 -16.51
N HIS A 3 11.59 8.76 -16.67
CA HIS A 3 10.59 9.27 -15.74
C HIS A 3 11.01 8.82 -14.34
N GLY A 4 11.24 9.76 -13.42
CA GLY A 4 11.49 9.42 -12.03
C GLY A 4 10.24 8.74 -11.48
N PHE A 5 10.38 7.53 -10.95
CA PHE A 5 9.30 6.91 -10.20
C PHE A 5 9.10 7.67 -8.90
N GLU A 6 7.84 7.78 -8.45
CA GLU A 6 7.53 8.32 -7.15
C GLU A 6 8.16 7.44 -6.06
N ARG A 7 8.77 8.06 -5.05
CA ARG A 7 9.48 7.37 -3.97
C ARG A 7 8.93 7.80 -2.63
N LEU A 8 8.40 6.84 -1.88
CA LEU A 8 8.08 6.98 -0.47
C LEU A 8 9.19 6.35 0.38
N VAL A 9 9.67 7.07 1.39
CA VAL A 9 10.61 6.56 2.39
C VAL A 9 9.95 6.64 3.75
N VAL A 10 9.93 5.52 4.46
CA VAL A 10 9.34 5.41 5.81
C VAL A 10 10.42 4.93 6.76
N ASP A 11 10.72 5.75 7.78
CA ASP A 11 11.62 5.37 8.88
C ASP A 11 10.81 4.78 10.03
N LEU A 12 10.99 3.48 10.26
CA LEU A 12 10.31 2.74 11.32
C LEU A 12 11.18 2.55 12.58
N HIS A 13 12.41 3.07 12.61
CA HIS A 13 13.37 2.82 13.69
C HIS A 13 12.89 3.33 15.07
N ARG A 14 11.99 4.30 15.09
CA ARG A 14 11.44 4.91 16.32
C ARG A 14 9.99 4.53 16.59
N VAL A 15 9.38 3.69 15.75
CA VAL A 15 8.00 3.24 15.94
C VAL A 15 8.01 1.99 16.82
N ARG A 16 7.46 2.10 18.03
CA ARG A 16 7.48 1.02 19.02
C ARG A 16 6.22 0.15 19.02
N ASP A 17 5.11 0.74 18.58
CA ASP A 17 3.77 0.14 18.67
C ASP A 17 3.14 0.03 17.27
N LEU A 18 3.93 -0.33 16.26
CA LEU A 18 3.39 -0.59 14.92
C LEU A 18 2.78 -1.99 14.88
N ASP A 19 1.46 -2.09 14.81
CA ASP A 19 0.81 -3.39 14.60
C ASP A 19 0.87 -3.81 13.13
N ARG A 20 0.62 -2.87 12.21
CA ARG A 20 0.49 -3.12 10.78
C ARG A 20 0.71 -1.86 9.95
N LEU A 21 1.28 -2.02 8.77
CA LEU A 21 1.31 -1.01 7.71
C LEU A 21 0.85 -1.65 6.39
N VAL A 22 0.16 -0.89 5.54
CA VAL A 22 -0.16 -1.28 4.17
C VAL A 22 0.21 -0.16 3.20
N VAL A 23 0.62 -0.54 2.00
CA VAL A 23 0.84 0.38 0.90
C VAL A 23 -0.39 0.34 0.00
N LEU A 24 -0.99 1.49 -0.27
CA LEU A 24 -2.11 1.61 -1.20
C LEU A 24 -1.60 2.17 -2.53
N ALA A 25 -2.04 1.58 -3.63
CA ALA A 25 -1.87 2.12 -4.97
C ALA A 25 -3.26 2.49 -5.51
N CYS A 26 -3.41 3.71 -6.05
CA CYS A 26 -4.67 4.20 -6.59
C CYS A 26 -4.46 5.29 -7.65
N SER A 27 -5.50 5.56 -8.43
CA SER A 27 -5.52 6.70 -9.35
C SER A 27 -5.58 8.02 -8.60
N ALA A 28 -4.76 8.99 -8.99
CA ALA A 28 -4.84 10.34 -8.44
C ALA A 28 -6.11 11.10 -8.88
N SER A 29 -6.71 10.70 -10.01
CA SER A 29 -7.91 11.33 -10.57
C SER A 29 -9.19 10.53 -10.34
N ASP A 30 -9.12 9.42 -9.59
CA ASP A 30 -10.20 8.44 -9.41
C ASP A 30 -10.74 7.79 -10.70
N GLY A 31 -10.14 8.09 -11.85
CA GLY A 31 -10.45 7.45 -13.12
C GLY A 31 -9.88 6.03 -13.24
N PRO A 32 -10.35 5.25 -14.23
CA PRO A 32 -9.77 3.95 -14.55
C PRO A 32 -8.28 4.07 -14.87
N LEU A 33 -7.48 3.16 -14.30
CA LEU A 33 -6.06 3.01 -14.62
C LEU A 33 -5.87 1.80 -15.51
N ALA A 34 -5.01 1.93 -16.51
CA ALA A 34 -4.33 0.78 -17.09
C ALA A 34 -3.24 0.35 -16.08
N TRP A 35 -3.60 -0.55 -15.18
CA TRP A 35 -2.71 -1.03 -14.13
C TRP A 35 -1.47 -1.68 -14.73
N GLY A 36 -0.30 -1.22 -14.30
CA GLY A 36 0.97 -1.78 -14.74
C GLY A 36 2.16 -1.29 -13.95
N GLY A 37 3.28 -1.97 -14.13
CA GLY A 37 4.54 -1.66 -13.48
C GLY A 37 4.75 -2.44 -12.19
N THR A 38 5.73 -2.01 -11.39
CA THR A 38 6.21 -2.78 -10.25
C THR A 38 6.40 -1.88 -9.05
N LEU A 39 5.80 -2.24 -7.91
CA LEU A 39 6.20 -1.70 -6.62
C LEU A 39 7.52 -2.34 -6.22
N VAL A 40 8.55 -1.51 -6.06
CA VAL A 40 9.86 -1.94 -5.60
C VAL A 40 10.07 -1.44 -4.18
N THR A 41 10.26 -2.35 -3.25
CA THR A 41 10.56 -2.03 -1.84
C THR A 41 11.97 -2.46 -1.51
N THR A 42 12.73 -1.56 -0.89
CA THR A 42 14.09 -1.83 -0.42
C THR A 42 14.18 -1.52 1.07
N THR A 43 14.76 -2.41 1.85
CA THR A 43 15.04 -2.16 3.28
C THR A 43 16.42 -1.53 3.46
N LEU A 44 16.69 -0.95 4.63
CA LEU A 44 18.02 -0.44 4.99
C LEU A 44 19.10 -1.51 4.87
N GLY A 45 18.76 -2.77 5.20
CA GLY A 45 19.61 -3.95 5.05
C GLY A 45 19.77 -4.45 3.61
N ALA A 46 19.40 -3.64 2.61
CA ALA A 46 19.46 -3.95 1.18
C ALA A 46 18.60 -5.15 0.71
N ALA A 47 17.68 -5.64 1.54
CA ALA A 47 16.68 -6.59 1.06
C ALA A 47 15.77 -5.91 0.04
N ARG A 48 15.36 -6.65 -0.98
CA ARG A 48 14.56 -6.13 -2.10
C ARG A 48 13.37 -7.04 -2.35
N VAL A 49 12.19 -6.43 -2.43
CA VAL A 49 10.93 -7.08 -2.80
C VAL A 49 10.36 -6.35 -4.00
N GLU A 50 9.91 -7.11 -5.00
CA GLU A 50 9.27 -6.60 -6.20
C GLU A 50 7.86 -7.19 -6.30
N VAL A 51 6.86 -6.33 -6.39
CA VAL A 51 5.45 -6.73 -6.54
C VAL A 51 4.92 -6.15 -7.83
N SER A 52 4.50 -7.00 -8.77
CA SER A 52 3.84 -6.55 -10.00
C SER A 52 2.48 -5.94 -9.68
N LEU A 53 2.19 -4.81 -10.31
CA LEU A 53 0.90 -4.13 -10.27
C LEU A 53 0.05 -4.45 -11.52
N ASP A 54 0.57 -5.31 -12.42
CA ASP A 54 -0.07 -5.59 -13.71
C ASP A 54 -1.45 -6.21 -13.51
N GLY A 55 -2.42 -5.74 -14.29
CA GLY A 55 -3.76 -6.30 -14.29
C GLY A 55 -4.70 -5.59 -15.25
N PRO A 56 -5.96 -6.07 -15.33
CA PRO A 56 -6.97 -5.45 -16.18
C PRO A 56 -7.18 -3.99 -15.81
N ALA A 57 -7.47 -3.17 -16.83
CA ALA A 57 -7.80 -1.77 -16.63
C ALA A 57 -9.05 -1.62 -15.76
N GLY A 58 -9.02 -0.68 -14.83
CA GLY A 58 -10.13 -0.49 -13.89
C GLY A 58 -9.87 0.65 -12.90
N ALA A 59 -10.94 1.15 -12.31
CA ALA A 59 -10.88 2.07 -11.18
C ALA A 59 -10.72 1.29 -9.86
N GLY A 60 -10.26 1.98 -8.82
CA GLY A 60 -10.19 1.42 -7.47
C GLY A 60 -8.84 1.59 -6.79
N VAL A 61 -8.66 0.83 -5.70
CA VAL A 61 -7.47 0.82 -4.86
C VAL A 61 -6.93 -0.61 -4.78
N VAL A 62 -5.63 -0.76 -4.94
CA VAL A 62 -4.91 -2.04 -4.78
C VAL A 62 -3.99 -1.93 -3.57
N VAL A 63 -3.86 -3.01 -2.82
CA VAL A 63 -2.90 -3.13 -1.73
C VAL A 63 -1.81 -4.12 -2.16
N PRO A 64 -0.70 -3.67 -2.78
CA PRO A 64 0.33 -4.59 -3.25
C PRO A 64 1.23 -5.13 -2.12
N LEU A 65 1.33 -4.40 -1.00
CA LEU A 65 2.26 -4.73 0.07
C LEU A 65 1.64 -4.45 1.43
N SER A 66 1.82 -5.39 2.34
CA SER A 66 1.58 -5.22 3.77
C SER A 66 2.86 -5.48 4.56
N VAL A 67 2.93 -4.86 5.74
CA VAL A 67 4.03 -5.01 6.70
C VAL A 67 3.44 -5.33 8.06
N TYR A 68 3.98 -6.36 8.69
CA TYR A 68 3.57 -6.86 10.00
C TYR A 68 4.75 -6.85 10.96
N VAL A 69 4.45 -6.76 12.25
CA VAL A 69 5.41 -7.13 13.30
C VAL A 69 5.14 -8.57 13.72
N VAL A 70 6.14 -9.44 13.57
CA VAL A 70 6.10 -10.83 14.00
C VAL A 70 7.32 -11.08 14.86
N ASP A 71 7.12 -11.44 16.13
CA ASP A 71 8.20 -11.68 17.10
C ASP A 71 9.22 -10.53 17.21
N GLY A 72 8.75 -9.28 17.04
CA GLY A 72 9.58 -8.08 17.08
C GLY A 72 10.29 -7.73 15.76
N GLU A 73 10.11 -8.54 14.72
CA GLU A 73 10.68 -8.33 13.39
C GLU A 73 9.66 -7.80 12.40
N LEU A 74 10.12 -6.95 11.46
CA LEU A 74 9.27 -6.44 10.37
C LEU A 74 9.22 -7.46 9.23
N VAL A 75 8.02 -8.01 8.99
CA VAL A 75 7.76 -8.94 7.88
C VAL A 75 7.04 -8.20 6.77
N LEU A 76 7.67 -8.13 5.60
CA LEU A 76 7.06 -7.61 4.38
C LEU A 76 6.37 -8.75 3.64
N ARG A 77 5.12 -8.53 3.23
CA ARG A 77 4.33 -9.51 2.47
C ARG A 77 3.77 -8.87 1.21
N ALA A 78 4.05 -9.50 0.07
CA ALA A 78 3.34 -9.23 -1.16
C ALA A 78 1.89 -9.75 -1.04
N GLU A 79 0.92 -8.89 -1.32
CA GLU A 79 -0.49 -9.25 -1.22
C GLU A 79 -1.05 -9.66 -2.60
N PRO A 80 -2.04 -10.57 -2.65
CA PRO A 80 -2.77 -10.86 -3.88
C PRO A 80 -3.40 -9.59 -4.44
N ARG A 81 -3.46 -9.48 -5.77
CA ARG A 81 -4.11 -8.34 -6.41
C ARG A 81 -5.63 -8.41 -6.23
N GLU A 82 -6.10 -7.74 -5.20
CA GLU A 82 -7.51 -7.44 -4.99
C GLU A 82 -7.75 -5.94 -5.20
N VAL A 83 -8.83 -5.61 -5.91
CA VAL A 83 -9.22 -4.22 -6.18
C VAL A 83 -10.38 -3.88 -5.28
N SER A 84 -10.15 -2.97 -4.34
CA SER A 84 -11.21 -2.36 -3.52
C SER A 84 -11.81 -1.16 -4.25
N ALA A 85 -13.10 -0.88 -4.04
CA ALA A 85 -13.73 0.25 -4.71
C ALA A 85 -13.23 1.60 -4.16
N SER A 86 -12.74 1.63 -2.93
CA SER A 86 -12.27 2.84 -2.25
C SER A 86 -11.11 2.60 -1.27
N THR A 87 -10.43 3.69 -0.87
CA THR A 87 -9.38 3.65 0.16
C THR A 87 -9.93 3.12 1.49
N ARG A 88 -11.15 3.54 1.86
CA ARG A 88 -11.83 3.08 3.07
C ARG A 88 -12.06 1.58 3.05
N GLU A 89 -12.59 1.06 1.96
CA GLU A 89 -12.83 -0.39 1.81
C GLU A 89 -11.52 -1.17 1.86
N ALA A 90 -10.47 -0.71 1.18
CA ALA A 90 -9.15 -1.33 1.25
C ALA A 90 -8.62 -1.36 2.69
N CYS A 91 -8.69 -0.24 3.41
CA CYS A 91 -8.31 -0.18 4.82
C CYS A 91 -9.11 -1.17 5.68
N LEU A 92 -10.43 -1.24 5.50
CA LEU A 92 -11.29 -2.18 6.25
C LEU A 92 -10.94 -3.65 5.95
N ALA A 93 -10.73 -4.00 4.67
CA ALA A 93 -10.37 -5.36 4.26
C ALA A 93 -9.03 -5.81 4.87
N HIS A 94 -8.13 -4.87 5.15
CA HIS A 94 -6.85 -5.12 5.82
C HIS A 94 -6.85 -4.88 7.34
N GLY A 95 -8.04 -4.73 7.94
CA GLY A 95 -8.22 -4.68 9.40
C GLY A 95 -8.07 -3.30 10.04
N PHE A 96 -8.06 -2.21 9.26
CA PHE A 96 -8.02 -0.84 9.77
C PHE A 96 -9.45 -0.32 10.00
N ASP A 97 -10.08 -0.75 11.08
CA ASP A 97 -11.47 -0.45 11.44
C ASP A 97 -11.65 0.77 12.35
N ARG A 98 -10.56 1.29 12.92
CA ARG A 98 -10.56 2.45 13.84
C ARG A 98 -10.38 3.80 13.17
N ILE A 99 -10.16 3.84 11.86
CA ILE A 99 -10.03 5.09 11.11
C ILE A 99 -11.42 5.72 10.98
N THR A 100 -11.56 6.98 11.39
CA THR A 100 -12.76 7.77 11.12
C THR A 100 -12.65 8.36 9.71
N TRP A 101 -13.76 8.43 8.98
CA TRP A 101 -13.76 8.83 7.57
C TRP A 101 -14.75 9.96 7.31
N LEU A 102 -14.34 10.93 6.50
CA LEU A 102 -15.25 11.95 5.96
C LEU A 102 -16.07 11.38 4.80
N ASP A 103 -15.41 10.59 3.95
CA ASP A 103 -15.97 9.96 2.77
C ASP A 103 -15.24 8.63 2.47
N ALA A 104 -15.42 8.05 1.29
CA ALA A 104 -14.81 6.77 0.92
C ALA A 104 -13.27 6.81 0.77
N ARG A 105 -12.64 7.98 0.72
CA ARG A 105 -11.20 8.15 0.46
C ARG A 105 -10.47 9.01 1.49
N THR A 106 -11.18 9.85 2.21
CA THR A 106 -10.60 10.88 3.08
C THR A 106 -10.71 10.47 4.55
N PRO A 107 -9.60 10.08 5.20
CA PRO A 107 -9.59 9.82 6.63
C PRO A 107 -9.66 11.14 7.41
N LEU A 108 -10.39 11.13 8.52
CA LEU A 108 -10.40 12.18 9.53
C LEU A 108 -9.36 11.89 10.60
N ARG A 109 -8.77 12.95 11.14
CA ARG A 109 -7.71 12.88 12.15
C ARG A 109 -8.25 12.68 13.55
#